data_AF-A0A1X0P864-F1
#
_entry.id   AF-A0A1X0P864-F1
#
_cell.length_a   1.000
_cell.length_b   1.000
_cell.length_c   1.000
_cell.angle_alpha   90.00
_cell.angle_beta   90.00
_cell.angle_gamma   90.00
#
_symmetry.space_group_name_H-M   'P 1'
#
loop_
_entity.id
_entity.type
_entity.pdbx_description
1 polymer ?
#
loop_
_entity_poly.entity_id
_entity_poly.type
_entity_poly.pdbx_seq_one_letter_code
_entity_poly.pdbx_strand_id
1 'polypeptide(L)'
;MGKNPPKWLPGDRVKETILLQRKSVEQLRADRVLRRDKLQERRDRHKAKLDAKRKRKLTKKKFISAQTILKHAQRAQRQGHVFRKIGERVRGKRFRLVQQQLQEEKEQINAKEGETAEEETTTKTEEKAPVVVLVVRAKGRQIPTEVAAAFRRLGLQKLYAARLICLDDPNRPHLNNKNRHSNQTEVLVRQLAPFAIVGRPPAAQLEELLRTRGCLWNAETRTRRIISGNLMLEQTLGQYNVLCVEDLCDAIVKGSEHVQEILQHIAPFDFHPPRQLFMERHRSVHQKLEVVNRDSFASYLAQQLKTATRKEKKLEASNKRKAAKKASLAS
;
A
#
# COMPACT_ATOMS: atom_id res chain seq x y z
N MET A 1 -38.35 27.46 63.25
CA MET A 1 -38.18 27.58 61.79
C MET A 1 -36.72 27.36 61.42
N GLY A 2 -36.29 26.12 61.21
CA GLY A 2 -34.93 25.80 60.74
C GLY A 2 -35.04 24.98 59.47
N LYS A 3 -35.15 25.64 58.31
CA LYS A 3 -35.15 24.95 57.02
C LYS A 3 -33.73 24.41 56.80
N ASN A 4 -33.58 23.09 56.70
CA ASN A 4 -32.31 22.47 56.33
C ASN A 4 -31.83 23.09 55.00
N PRO A 5 -30.57 23.56 54.93
CA PRO A 5 -30.06 24.20 53.73
C PRO A 5 -30.07 23.21 52.54
N PRO A 6 -30.29 23.70 51.32
CA PRO A 6 -30.43 22.85 50.14
C PRO A 6 -29.12 22.09 49.85
N LYS A 7 -29.27 20.84 49.41
CA LYS A 7 -28.25 19.77 49.28
C LYS A 7 -26.98 20.08 48.45
N TRP A 8 -26.84 21.27 47.88
CA TRP A 8 -25.74 21.65 46.98
C TRP A 8 -24.69 22.59 47.60
N LEU A 9 -24.81 22.94 48.89
CA LEU A 9 -23.80 23.75 49.58
C LEU A 9 -22.53 22.91 49.89
N PRO A 10 -21.33 23.41 49.53
CA PRO A 10 -20.06 22.70 49.64
C PRO A 10 -19.47 22.78 51.06
N GLY A 11 -20.21 22.28 52.05
CA GLY A 11 -19.81 22.33 53.48
C GLY A 11 -18.96 21.13 53.89
N ASP A 12 -19.55 19.95 54.06
CA ASP A 12 -18.83 18.83 54.70
C ASP A 12 -18.93 17.47 53.98
N ARG A 13 -19.79 17.36 52.95
CA ARG A 13 -19.87 16.13 52.11
C ARG A 13 -18.80 16.07 51.01
N VAL A 14 -17.98 17.10 50.88
CA VAL A 14 -17.04 17.28 49.76
C VAL A 14 -15.81 16.36 49.89
N LYS A 15 -15.36 16.05 51.12
CA LYS A 15 -14.18 15.19 51.32
C LYS A 15 -14.44 13.75 50.91
N GLU A 16 -15.59 13.18 51.31
CA GLU A 16 -15.96 11.82 50.97
C GLU A 16 -16.29 11.65 49.49
N THR A 17 -16.99 12.62 48.87
CA THR A 17 -17.29 12.58 47.43
C THR A 17 -16.03 12.73 46.59
N ILE A 18 -15.07 13.58 46.98
CA ILE A 18 -13.76 13.68 46.32
C ILE A 18 -12.97 12.38 46.50
N LEU A 19 -12.98 11.75 47.68
CA LEU A 19 -12.31 10.47 47.91
C LEU A 19 -12.95 9.33 47.12
N LEU A 20 -14.28 9.30 47.02
CA LEU A 20 -15.05 8.36 46.19
C LEU A 20 -14.74 8.56 44.69
N GLN A 21 -14.66 9.81 44.23
CA GLN A 21 -14.26 10.13 42.86
C GLN A 21 -12.81 9.68 42.59
N ARG A 22 -11.87 9.91 43.53
CA ARG A 22 -10.48 9.44 43.41
C ARG A 22 -10.39 7.90 43.38
N LYS A 23 -11.06 7.20 44.31
CA LYS A 23 -11.12 5.73 44.32
C LYS A 23 -11.74 5.19 43.02
N SER A 24 -12.80 5.81 42.51
CA SER A 24 -13.42 5.44 41.24
C SER A 24 -12.48 5.65 40.05
N VAL A 25 -11.76 6.77 40.00
CA VAL A 25 -10.75 7.05 38.95
C VAL A 25 -9.59 6.07 39.02
N GLU A 26 -9.10 5.71 40.21
CA GLU A 26 -8.05 4.71 40.39
C GLU A 26 -8.51 3.32 39.96
N GLN A 27 -9.73 2.91 40.32
CA GLN A 27 -10.34 1.67 39.84
C GLN A 27 -10.47 1.65 38.31
N LEU A 28 -10.93 2.74 37.69
CA LEU A 28 -11.01 2.87 36.23
C LEU A 28 -9.63 2.81 35.56
N ARG A 29 -8.59 3.39 36.18
CA ARG A 29 -7.20 3.29 35.70
C ARG A 29 -6.70 1.85 35.79
N ALA A 30 -6.90 1.17 36.92
CA ALA A 30 -6.53 -0.23 37.11
C ALA A 30 -7.23 -1.13 36.09
N ASP A 31 -8.53 -0.94 35.87
CA ASP A 31 -9.31 -1.67 34.86
C ASP A 31 -8.79 -1.45 33.43
N ARG A 32 -8.41 -0.22 33.08
CA ARG A 32 -7.82 0.08 31.77
C ARG A 32 -6.48 -0.63 31.57
N VAL A 33 -5.63 -0.65 32.60
CA VAL A 33 -4.34 -1.37 32.57
C VAL A 33 -4.59 -2.87 32.43
N LEU A 34 -5.46 -3.45 33.25
CA LEU A 34 -5.82 -4.87 33.17
C LEU A 34 -6.38 -5.27 31.80
N ARG A 35 -7.21 -4.42 31.17
CA ARG A 35 -7.72 -4.65 29.80
C ARG A 35 -6.59 -4.61 28.77
N ARG A 36 -5.66 -3.65 28.88
CA ARG A 36 -4.50 -3.53 27.99
C ARG A 36 -3.60 -4.76 28.11
N ASP A 37 -3.34 -5.22 29.32
CA ASP A 37 -2.51 -6.39 29.60
C ASP A 37 -3.17 -7.67 29.08
N LYS A 38 -4.48 -7.85 29.29
CA LYS A 38 -5.25 -8.97 28.71
C LYS A 38 -5.18 -8.99 27.18
N LEU A 39 -5.23 -7.83 26.51
CA LEU A 39 -5.10 -7.76 25.05
C LEU A 39 -3.67 -8.10 24.61
N GLN A 40 -2.66 -7.62 25.33
CA GLN A 40 -1.27 -7.91 25.05
C GLN A 40 -0.98 -9.41 25.24
N GLU A 41 -1.44 -9.99 26.34
CA GLU A 41 -1.33 -11.42 26.63
C GLU A 41 -2.00 -12.26 25.54
N ARG A 42 -3.19 -11.87 25.05
CA ARG A 42 -3.84 -12.55 23.91
C ARG A 42 -2.97 -12.51 22.64
N ARG A 43 -2.32 -11.38 22.34
CA ARG A 43 -1.40 -11.25 21.20
C ARG A 43 -0.18 -12.14 21.37
N ASP A 44 0.40 -12.17 22.57
CA ASP A 44 1.59 -12.95 22.88
C ASP A 44 1.30 -14.46 22.87
N ARG A 45 0.16 -14.89 23.44
CA ARG A 45 -0.33 -16.27 23.32
C ARG A 45 -0.52 -16.68 21.86
N HIS A 46 -1.08 -15.82 21.01
CA HIS A 46 -1.25 -16.10 19.58
C HIS A 46 0.11 -16.21 18.86
N LYS A 47 1.05 -15.30 19.14
CA LYS A 47 2.42 -15.33 18.60
C LYS A 47 3.15 -16.61 19.02
N ALA A 48 3.11 -16.96 20.31
CA ALA A 48 3.69 -18.18 20.86
C ALA A 48 3.09 -19.44 20.22
N LYS A 49 1.77 -19.49 19.98
CA LYS A 49 1.12 -20.60 19.25
C LYS A 49 1.67 -20.74 17.83
N LEU A 50 1.86 -19.64 17.10
CA LEU A 50 2.43 -19.66 15.75
C LEU A 50 3.90 -20.13 15.77
N ASP A 51 4.68 -19.67 16.73
CA ASP A 51 6.09 -20.03 16.85
C ASP A 51 6.25 -21.50 17.29
N ALA A 52 5.41 -22.00 18.20
CA ALA A 52 5.35 -23.42 18.54
C ALA A 52 5.00 -24.29 17.31
N LYS A 53 4.03 -23.86 16.48
CA LYS A 53 3.72 -24.53 15.21
C LYS A 53 4.91 -24.54 14.25
N ARG A 54 5.67 -23.44 14.16
CA ARG A 54 6.89 -23.36 13.33
C ARG A 54 7.98 -24.29 13.86
N LYS A 55 8.25 -24.28 15.17
CA LYS A 55 9.19 -25.18 15.83
C LYS A 55 8.83 -26.65 15.58
N ARG A 56 7.56 -27.04 15.76
CA ARG A 56 7.07 -28.40 15.44
C ARG A 56 7.29 -28.81 13.97
N LYS A 57 7.19 -27.87 13.03
CA LYS A 57 7.48 -28.15 11.61
C LYS A 57 8.97 -28.32 11.33
N LEU A 58 9.84 -27.63 12.07
CA LEU A 58 11.29 -27.75 11.98
C LEU A 58 11.79 -29.06 12.63
N THR A 59 11.21 -29.45 13.77
CA THR A 59 11.59 -30.69 14.47
C THR A 59 11.12 -31.94 13.73
N LYS A 60 9.95 -31.90 13.09
CA LYS A 60 9.51 -32.90 12.11
C LYS A 60 10.33 -32.75 10.82
N LYS A 61 11.61 -33.12 10.86
CA LYS A 61 12.50 -33.18 9.69
C LYS A 61 11.90 -34.17 8.70
N LYS A 62 11.10 -33.68 7.75
CA LYS A 62 10.61 -34.49 6.64
C LYS A 62 11.80 -34.76 5.72
N PHE A 63 11.96 -36.01 5.30
CA PHE A 63 12.91 -36.34 4.25
C PHE A 63 12.54 -35.54 2.99
N ILE A 64 13.49 -34.75 2.49
CA ILE A 64 13.36 -34.01 1.24
C ILE A 64 14.23 -34.74 0.23
N SER A 65 13.62 -35.26 -0.84
CA SER A 65 14.38 -35.92 -1.90
C SER A 65 15.43 -34.98 -2.50
N ALA A 66 16.62 -35.53 -2.79
CA ALA A 66 17.70 -34.79 -3.45
C ALA A 66 17.23 -34.14 -4.76
N GLN A 67 16.33 -34.80 -5.51
CA GLN A 67 15.74 -34.25 -6.73
C GLN A 67 14.93 -32.97 -6.46
N THR A 68 14.21 -32.90 -5.34
CA THR A 68 13.44 -31.72 -4.95
C THR A 68 14.36 -30.55 -4.62
N ILE A 69 15.46 -30.82 -3.92
CA ILE A 69 16.48 -29.81 -3.60
C ILE A 69 17.11 -29.26 -4.88
N LEU A 70 17.49 -30.15 -5.79
CA LEU A 70 18.08 -29.80 -7.08
C LEU A 70 17.11 -28.97 -7.94
N LYS A 71 15.85 -29.40 -8.05
CA LYS A 71 14.80 -28.63 -8.76
C LYS A 71 14.60 -27.23 -8.16
N HIS A 72 14.65 -27.09 -6.84
CA HIS A 72 14.55 -25.79 -6.18
C HIS A 72 15.76 -24.91 -6.47
N ALA A 73 16.98 -25.47 -6.43
CA ALA A 73 18.20 -24.75 -6.75
C ALA A 73 18.22 -24.27 -8.21
N GLN A 74 17.91 -25.15 -9.17
CA GLN A 74 17.80 -24.79 -10.59
C GLN A 74 16.75 -23.71 -10.83
N ARG A 75 15.58 -23.80 -10.18
CA ARG A 75 14.53 -22.77 -10.29
C ARG A 75 15.01 -21.43 -9.75
N ALA A 76 15.71 -21.41 -8.62
CA ALA A 76 16.27 -20.20 -8.05
C ALA A 76 17.33 -19.58 -8.99
N GLN A 77 18.22 -20.39 -9.55
CA GLN A 77 19.21 -19.92 -10.52
C GLN A 77 18.57 -19.31 -11.76
N ARG A 78 17.59 -20.00 -12.37
CA ARG A 78 16.85 -19.48 -13.54
C ARG A 78 16.15 -18.16 -13.22
N GLN A 79 15.48 -18.07 -12.07
CA GLN A 79 14.80 -16.85 -11.64
C GLN A 79 15.78 -15.70 -11.37
N GLY A 80 16.94 -15.98 -10.79
CA GLY A 80 18.00 -14.98 -10.58
C GLY A 80 18.56 -14.47 -11.90
N HIS A 81 18.84 -15.38 -12.85
CA HIS A 81 19.30 -14.99 -14.18
C HIS A 81 18.28 -14.10 -14.92
N VAL A 82 16.99 -14.45 -14.88
CA VAL A 82 15.92 -13.62 -15.46
C VAL A 82 15.88 -12.25 -14.80
N PHE A 83 15.97 -12.18 -13.47
CA PHE A 83 15.99 -10.92 -12.72
C PHE A 83 17.16 -10.02 -13.13
N ARG A 84 18.37 -10.59 -13.26
CA ARG A 84 19.57 -9.87 -13.70
C ARG A 84 19.43 -9.36 -15.14
N LYS A 85 19.00 -10.23 -16.05
CA LYS A 85 18.78 -9.89 -17.47
C LYS A 85 17.73 -8.81 -17.68
N ILE A 86 16.66 -8.80 -16.88
CA ILE A 86 15.67 -7.69 -16.90
C ILE A 86 16.34 -6.40 -16.45
N GLY A 87 17.16 -6.44 -15.41
CA GLY A 87 17.92 -5.28 -14.93
C GLY A 87 18.83 -4.68 -15.99
N GLU A 88 19.64 -5.52 -16.62
CA GLU A 88 20.54 -5.14 -17.72
C GLU A 88 19.76 -4.53 -18.89
N ARG A 89 18.63 -5.14 -19.29
CA ARG A 89 17.76 -4.61 -20.36
C ARG A 89 17.19 -3.24 -20.03
N VAL A 90 16.70 -3.03 -18.81
CA VAL A 90 16.12 -1.74 -18.40
C VAL A 90 17.20 -0.66 -18.36
N ARG A 91 18.37 -0.97 -17.80
CA ARG A 91 19.52 -0.05 -17.78
C ARG A 91 20.01 0.29 -19.20
N GLY A 92 20.14 -0.72 -20.06
CA GLY A 92 20.59 -0.53 -21.45
C GLY A 92 19.61 0.27 -22.30
N LYS A 93 18.30 0.03 -22.17
CA LYS A 93 17.26 0.85 -22.85
C LYS A 93 17.35 2.31 -22.42
N ARG A 94 17.53 2.55 -21.12
CA ARG A 94 17.62 3.90 -20.57
C ARG A 94 18.89 4.63 -21.01
N PHE A 95 20.02 3.93 -21.04
CA PHE A 95 21.28 4.49 -21.54
C PHE A 95 21.15 5.01 -22.97
N ARG A 96 20.48 4.25 -23.85
CA ARG A 96 20.21 4.71 -25.23
C ARG A 96 19.32 5.94 -25.28
N LEU A 97 18.26 5.97 -24.46
CA LEU A 97 17.32 7.08 -24.42
C LEU A 97 18.01 8.38 -23.97
N VAL A 98 18.87 8.29 -22.94
CA VAL A 98 19.69 9.43 -22.49
C VAL A 98 20.68 9.88 -23.58
N GLN A 99 21.30 8.95 -24.31
CA GLN A 99 22.18 9.34 -25.41
C GLN A 99 21.46 10.03 -26.55
N GLN A 100 20.25 9.57 -26.91
CA GLN A 100 19.41 10.22 -27.92
C GLN A 100 19.04 11.64 -27.50
N GLN A 101 18.61 11.83 -26.25
CA GLN A 101 18.27 13.16 -25.73
C GLN A 101 19.48 14.11 -25.72
N LEU A 102 20.67 13.63 -25.33
CA LEU A 102 21.88 14.44 -25.38
C LEU A 102 22.32 14.80 -26.80
N GLN A 103 22.00 13.96 -27.80
CA GLN A 103 22.22 14.29 -29.20
C GLN A 103 21.24 15.37 -29.67
N GLU A 104 19.95 15.21 -29.37
CA GLU A 104 18.90 16.19 -29.68
C GLU A 104 19.18 17.56 -29.01
N GLU A 105 19.61 17.58 -27.74
CA GLU A 105 19.99 18.82 -27.04
C GLU A 105 21.18 19.51 -27.71
N LYS A 106 22.21 18.76 -28.12
CA LYS A 106 23.37 19.32 -28.84
C LYS A 106 22.98 19.86 -30.21
N GLU A 107 22.10 19.16 -30.93
CA GLU A 107 21.58 19.62 -32.21
C GLU A 107 20.77 20.92 -32.05
N GLN A 108 19.98 21.04 -30.99
CA GLN A 108 19.24 22.27 -30.66
C GLN A 108 20.14 23.43 -30.25
N ILE A 109 21.22 23.18 -29.48
CA ILE A 109 22.20 24.20 -29.11
C ILE A 109 22.93 24.70 -30.36
N ASN A 110 23.40 23.78 -31.21
CA ASN A 110 24.08 24.14 -32.46
C ASN A 110 23.15 24.89 -33.44
N ALA A 111 21.85 24.57 -33.46
CA ALA A 111 20.86 25.31 -34.24
C ALA A 111 20.62 26.74 -33.70
N LYS A 112 20.63 26.92 -32.37
CA LYS A 112 20.45 28.22 -31.70
C LYS A 112 21.69 29.12 -31.74
N GLU A 113 22.91 28.55 -31.81
CA GLU A 113 24.14 29.32 -31.97
C GLU A 113 24.29 29.98 -33.37
N GLY A 114 23.41 29.66 -34.32
CA GLY A 114 23.32 30.29 -35.65
C GLY A 114 22.36 31.48 -35.76
N GLU A 115 21.52 31.75 -34.76
CA GLU A 115 20.49 32.80 -34.80
C GLU A 115 20.65 33.75 -33.59
N THR A 116 21.24 34.93 -33.81
CA THR A 116 21.25 36.01 -32.82
C THR A 116 19.84 36.58 -32.63
N ALA A 117 19.42 36.58 -31.36
CA ALA A 117 18.39 37.43 -30.75
C ALA A 117 17.03 37.54 -31.47
N GLU A 118 16.05 36.76 -31.01
CA GLU A 118 14.77 37.28 -30.48
C GLU A 118 13.88 36.13 -29.96
N GLU A 119 13.07 36.47 -28.96
CA GLU A 119 11.99 35.69 -28.33
C GLU A 119 12.35 34.53 -27.39
N GLU A 120 12.44 34.89 -26.10
CA GLU A 120 12.18 33.99 -24.96
C GLU A 120 10.73 33.46 -25.01
N THR A 121 10.47 32.47 -25.85
CA THR A 121 9.24 31.68 -25.74
C THR A 121 9.41 30.66 -24.62
N THR A 122 8.83 30.98 -23.47
CA THR A 122 8.65 30.04 -22.36
C THR A 122 7.75 28.88 -22.82
N THR A 123 8.34 27.85 -23.42
CA THR A 123 7.65 26.57 -23.63
C THR A 123 7.47 25.94 -22.26
N LYS A 124 6.32 26.19 -21.64
CA LYS A 124 5.83 25.45 -20.49
C LYS A 124 5.73 23.99 -20.89
N THR A 125 6.80 23.23 -20.67
CA THR A 125 6.75 21.77 -20.68
C THR A 125 5.76 21.43 -19.57
N GLU A 126 4.56 20.96 -19.92
CA GLU A 126 3.56 20.53 -18.95
C GLU A 126 4.24 19.55 -17.99
N GLU A 127 4.48 20.01 -16.76
CA GLU A 127 5.19 19.23 -15.75
C GLU A 127 4.34 18.02 -15.42
N LYS A 128 4.70 16.88 -16.02
CA LYS A 128 4.00 15.64 -15.79
C LYS A 128 4.27 15.21 -14.36
N ALA A 129 3.19 14.99 -13.62
CA ALA A 129 3.27 14.71 -12.19
C ALA A 129 3.91 13.33 -11.93
N PRO A 130 4.68 13.19 -10.84
CA PRO A 130 5.33 11.93 -10.47
C PRO A 130 4.31 10.78 -10.36
N VAL A 131 4.63 9.64 -10.97
CA VAL A 131 3.70 8.50 -11.07
C VAL A 131 3.86 7.59 -9.85
N VAL A 132 2.88 7.61 -8.96
CA VAL A 132 2.87 6.70 -7.80
C VAL A 132 2.28 5.33 -8.16
N VAL A 133 3.00 4.27 -7.78
CA VAL A 133 2.64 2.89 -8.08
C VAL A 133 2.61 2.06 -6.80
N LEU A 134 1.59 1.21 -6.68
CA LEU A 134 1.46 0.24 -5.61
C LEU A 134 2.17 -1.06 -6.01
N VAL A 135 3.15 -1.47 -5.20
CA VAL A 135 3.88 -2.73 -5.37
C VAL A 135 3.49 -3.70 -4.27
N VAL A 136 2.93 -4.85 -4.65
CA VAL A 136 2.48 -5.91 -3.75
C VAL A 136 3.33 -7.16 -3.93
N ARG A 137 3.88 -7.70 -2.85
CA ARG A 137 4.64 -8.95 -2.91
C ARG A 137 3.72 -10.15 -3.08
N ALA A 138 3.88 -10.83 -4.21
CA ALA A 138 3.03 -11.95 -4.63
C ALA A 138 3.68 -13.33 -4.38
N LYS A 139 5.02 -13.40 -4.36
CA LYS A 139 5.76 -14.67 -4.20
C LYS A 139 6.34 -14.88 -2.79
N GLY A 140 6.34 -16.15 -2.37
CA GLY A 140 6.72 -16.63 -1.03
C GLY A 140 8.24 -16.80 -0.82
N ARG A 141 8.64 -17.91 -0.20
CA ARG A 141 10.04 -18.19 0.22
C ARG A 141 10.93 -18.75 -0.89
N GLN A 142 10.36 -19.24 -2.00
CA GLN A 142 11.11 -19.77 -3.15
C GLN A 142 11.50 -18.64 -4.10
N ILE A 143 12.41 -17.78 -3.64
CA ILE A 143 12.86 -16.60 -4.37
C ILE A 143 14.40 -16.54 -4.26
N PRO A 144 15.12 -16.12 -5.32
CA PRO A 144 16.57 -15.93 -5.25
C PRO A 144 16.98 -14.91 -4.18
N THR A 145 18.19 -15.04 -3.64
CA THR A 145 18.73 -14.14 -2.61
C THR A 145 18.81 -12.68 -3.07
N GLU A 146 19.17 -12.45 -4.34
CA GLU A 146 19.20 -11.14 -4.98
C GLU A 146 17.83 -10.45 -4.97
N VAL A 147 16.80 -11.19 -5.40
CA VAL A 147 15.42 -10.70 -5.44
C VAL A 147 14.90 -10.45 -4.02
N ALA A 148 15.26 -11.32 -3.06
CA ALA A 148 14.92 -11.11 -1.66
C ALA A 148 15.63 -9.87 -1.07
N ALA A 149 16.85 -9.56 -1.50
CA ALA A 149 17.55 -8.32 -1.14
C ALA A 149 16.84 -7.09 -1.73
N ALA A 150 16.39 -7.16 -2.99
CA ALA A 150 15.60 -6.08 -3.61
C ALA A 150 14.28 -5.83 -2.87
N PHE A 151 13.54 -6.89 -2.49
CA PHE A 151 12.35 -6.74 -1.65
C PHE A 151 12.65 -6.15 -0.27
N ARG A 152 13.79 -6.49 0.34
CA ARG A 152 14.22 -5.90 1.62
C ARG A 152 14.48 -4.40 1.49
N ARG A 153 15.11 -3.95 0.39
CA ARG A 153 15.33 -2.52 0.10
C ARG A 153 14.01 -1.75 0.01
N LEU A 154 12.97 -2.36 -0.56
CA LEU A 154 11.63 -1.76 -0.63
C LEU A 154 10.80 -1.90 0.66
N GLY A 155 11.29 -2.62 1.68
CA GLY A 155 10.53 -2.91 2.91
C GLY A 155 9.47 -4.01 2.78
N LEU A 156 9.47 -4.78 1.69
CA LEU A 156 8.47 -5.80 1.37
C LEU A 156 8.87 -7.21 1.83
N GLN A 157 9.11 -7.37 3.14
CA GLN A 157 9.61 -8.62 3.71
C GLN A 157 8.55 -9.71 3.90
N LYS A 158 7.29 -9.32 4.11
CA LYS A 158 6.18 -10.26 4.32
C LYS A 158 5.48 -10.57 2.99
N LEU A 159 4.91 -11.77 2.89
CA LEU A 159 4.04 -12.12 1.77
C LEU A 159 2.77 -11.27 1.81
N TYR A 160 2.33 -10.74 0.67
CA TYR A 160 1.23 -9.78 0.55
C TYR A 160 1.46 -8.46 1.29
N ALA A 161 2.70 -8.13 1.64
CA ALA A 161 3.03 -6.76 1.98
C ALA A 161 2.94 -5.89 0.72
N ALA A 162 2.49 -4.66 0.87
CA ALA A 162 2.46 -3.68 -0.20
C ALA A 162 3.05 -2.35 0.22
N ARG A 163 3.60 -1.61 -0.74
CA ARG A 163 4.14 -0.29 -0.52
C ARG A 163 3.86 0.59 -1.72
N LEU A 164 3.54 1.85 -1.45
CA LEU A 164 3.45 2.90 -2.45
C LEU A 164 4.86 3.40 -2.76
N ILE A 165 5.19 3.45 -4.03
CA ILE A 165 6.50 3.86 -4.53
C ILE A 165 6.26 4.92 -5.58
N CYS A 166 6.93 6.06 -5.42
CA CYS A 166 7.01 7.08 -6.44
C CYS A 166 7.96 6.61 -7.54
N LEU A 167 7.48 6.63 -8.79
CA LEU A 167 8.32 6.47 -9.97
C LEU A 167 8.50 7.84 -10.59
N ASP A 168 9.76 8.20 -10.84
CA ASP A 168 10.08 9.38 -11.62
C ASP A 168 9.71 9.17 -13.08
N ASP A 169 9.39 10.26 -13.75
CA ASP A 169 9.17 10.22 -15.18
C ASP A 169 10.45 9.86 -15.93
N PRO A 170 10.39 8.91 -16.87
CA PRO A 170 11.57 8.50 -17.65
C PRO A 170 12.11 9.62 -18.55
N ASN A 171 11.32 10.68 -18.77
CA ASN A 171 11.65 11.79 -19.66
C ASN A 171 12.20 13.03 -18.92
N ARG A 172 12.33 13.00 -17.58
CA ARG A 172 12.92 14.12 -16.82
C ARG A 172 14.41 13.85 -16.59
N PRO A 173 15.33 14.44 -17.37
CA PRO A 173 16.74 14.38 -17.05
C PRO A 173 16.98 15.19 -15.77
N HIS A 174 17.31 14.50 -14.68
CA HIS A 174 17.79 15.19 -13.49
C HIS A 174 19.20 15.70 -13.76
N LEU A 175 19.30 16.99 -14.06
CA LEU A 175 20.56 17.74 -14.21
C LEU A 175 21.43 17.68 -12.94
N ASN A 176 20.84 17.32 -11.78
CA ASN A 176 21.50 17.31 -10.49
C ASN A 176 21.64 15.89 -9.90
N ASN A 177 22.86 15.56 -9.48
CA ASN A 177 23.27 14.31 -8.83
C ASN A 177 22.49 13.91 -7.55
N LYS A 178 21.58 14.76 -7.03
CA LYS A 178 20.76 14.50 -5.84
C LYS A 178 19.70 13.39 -6.05
N ASN A 179 19.20 13.18 -7.27
CA ASN A 179 18.12 12.22 -7.54
C ASN A 179 18.60 10.87 -8.14
N ARG A 180 19.84 10.44 -7.86
CA ARG A 180 20.30 9.11 -8.33
C ARG A 180 19.52 7.94 -7.72
N HIS A 181 18.88 8.14 -6.56
CA HIS A 181 18.19 7.08 -5.81
C HIS A 181 16.84 6.67 -6.41
N SER A 182 16.11 7.61 -6.99
CA SER A 182 14.82 7.36 -7.64
C SER A 182 14.98 6.58 -8.94
N ASN A 183 16.04 6.86 -9.69
CA ASN A 183 16.43 6.12 -10.90
C ASN A 183 16.69 4.63 -10.64
N GLN A 184 17.27 4.30 -9.48
CA GLN A 184 17.47 2.89 -9.10
C GLN A 184 16.16 2.22 -8.72
N THR A 185 15.22 2.98 -8.16
CA THR A 185 13.93 2.45 -7.69
C THR A 185 13.06 1.98 -8.86
N GLU A 186 13.00 2.74 -9.95
CA GLU A 186 12.28 2.33 -11.15
C GLU A 186 12.83 1.02 -11.75
N VAL A 187 14.16 0.91 -11.85
CA VAL A 187 14.84 -0.30 -12.31
C VAL A 187 14.47 -1.48 -11.41
N LEU A 188 14.53 -1.29 -10.09
CA LEU A 188 14.19 -2.32 -9.12
C LEU A 188 12.73 -2.76 -9.24
N VAL A 189 11.78 -1.83 -9.39
CA VAL A 189 10.35 -2.13 -9.57
C VAL A 189 10.12 -2.94 -10.84
N ARG A 190 10.74 -2.54 -11.97
CA ARG A 190 10.66 -3.29 -13.24
C ARG A 190 11.28 -4.68 -13.13
N GLN A 191 12.42 -4.82 -12.44
CA GLN A 191 13.05 -6.11 -12.17
C GLN A 191 12.20 -7.02 -11.28
N LEU A 192 11.43 -6.43 -10.35
CA LEU A 192 10.57 -7.16 -9.41
C LEU A 192 9.20 -7.52 -9.98
N ALA A 193 8.81 -6.97 -11.15
CA ALA A 193 7.55 -7.28 -11.81
C ALA A 193 7.19 -8.79 -11.94
N PRO A 194 8.11 -9.74 -12.20
CA PRO A 194 7.78 -11.17 -12.22
C PRO A 194 7.54 -11.81 -10.82
N PHE A 195 7.84 -11.08 -9.74
CA PHE A 195 7.70 -11.54 -8.35
C PHE A 195 6.69 -10.71 -7.54
N ALA A 196 6.31 -9.55 -8.05
CA ALA A 196 5.40 -8.59 -7.43
C ALA A 196 4.28 -8.20 -8.39
N ILE A 197 3.12 -7.88 -7.84
CA ILE A 197 2.04 -7.23 -8.57
C ILE A 197 2.29 -5.73 -8.48
N VAL A 198 2.29 -5.06 -9.63
CA VAL A 198 2.62 -3.66 -9.75
C VAL A 198 1.48 -3.00 -10.51
N GLY A 199 0.83 -2.01 -9.91
CA GLY A 199 -0.31 -1.31 -10.50
C GLY A 199 -0.55 0.07 -9.88
N ARG A 200 -1.24 0.94 -10.61
CA ARG A 200 -1.63 2.26 -10.12
C ARG A 200 -2.99 2.16 -9.44
N PRO A 201 -3.11 2.49 -8.14
CA PRO A 201 -4.40 2.52 -7.49
C PRO A 201 -5.20 3.75 -7.96
N PRO A 202 -6.52 3.64 -8.19
CA PRO A 202 -7.38 4.79 -8.37
C PRO A 202 -7.56 5.53 -7.02
N ALA A 203 -7.88 6.83 -7.08
CA ALA A 203 -7.97 7.70 -5.89
C ALA A 203 -8.91 7.13 -4.81
N ALA A 204 -10.10 6.66 -5.19
CA ALA A 204 -11.06 6.07 -4.26
C ALA A 204 -10.52 4.84 -3.51
N GLN A 205 -9.78 3.96 -4.21
CA GLN A 205 -9.18 2.78 -3.57
C GLN A 205 -7.99 3.15 -2.69
N LEU A 206 -7.24 4.20 -3.06
CA LEU A 206 -6.12 4.69 -2.27
C LEU A 206 -6.62 5.30 -0.94
N GLU A 207 -7.69 6.10 -0.99
CA GLU A 207 -8.33 6.66 0.21
C GLU A 207 -8.82 5.55 1.15
N GLU A 208 -9.54 4.56 0.62
CA GLU A 208 -10.01 3.41 1.40
C GLU A 208 -8.83 2.62 2.00
N LEU A 209 -7.75 2.43 1.23
CA LEU A 209 -6.55 1.74 1.69
C LEU A 209 -5.87 2.48 2.85
N LEU A 210 -5.73 3.80 2.74
CA LEU A 210 -5.11 4.64 3.76
C LEU A 210 -5.98 4.69 5.03
N ARG A 211 -7.29 4.82 4.90
CA ARG A 211 -8.20 4.81 6.07
C ARG A 211 -8.24 3.46 6.78
N THR A 212 -8.28 2.35 6.04
CA THR A 212 -8.46 1.02 6.64
C THR A 212 -7.17 0.39 7.13
N ARG A 213 -6.04 0.65 6.45
CA ARG A 213 -4.77 -0.04 6.68
C ARG A 213 -3.57 0.89 6.77
N GLY A 214 -3.77 2.20 6.66
CA GLY A 214 -2.72 3.19 6.78
C GLY A 214 -2.01 3.10 8.12
N CYS A 215 -0.69 3.01 8.04
CA CYS A 215 0.19 3.00 9.20
C CYS A 215 1.33 3.98 8.96
N LEU A 216 1.66 4.77 9.98
CA LEU A 216 2.85 5.61 9.98
C LEU A 216 4.04 4.83 10.54
N TRP A 217 5.20 5.06 9.94
CA TRP A 217 6.48 4.51 10.34
C TRP A 217 7.20 5.50 11.24
N ASN A 218 7.44 5.11 12.49
CA ASN A 218 8.26 5.89 13.40
C ASN A 218 9.72 5.42 13.31
N ALA A 219 10.60 6.30 12.84
CA ALA A 219 12.02 6.01 12.71
C ALA A 219 12.69 5.73 14.07
N GLU A 220 12.34 6.51 15.10
CA GLU A 220 12.91 6.40 16.45
C GLU A 220 12.60 5.05 17.11
N THR A 221 11.32 4.68 17.14
CA THR A 221 10.87 3.44 17.80
C THR A 221 10.93 2.23 16.89
N ARG A 222 11.22 2.39 15.59
CA ARG A 222 11.15 1.34 14.55
C ARG A 222 9.84 0.54 14.60
N THR A 223 8.76 1.21 14.98
CA THR A 223 7.43 0.63 15.10
C THR A 223 6.47 1.30 14.12
N ARG A 224 5.48 0.52 13.67
CA ARG A 224 4.36 1.02 12.89
C ARG A 224 3.20 1.39 13.81
N ARG A 225 2.59 2.54 13.60
CA ARG A 225 1.39 2.99 14.31
C ARG A 225 0.25 3.15 13.31
N ILE A 226 -0.93 2.62 13.63
CA ILE A 226 -2.12 2.78 12.78
C ILE A 226 -2.56 4.25 12.86
N ILE A 227 -2.96 4.82 11.72
CA ILE A 227 -3.52 6.18 11.68
C ILE A 227 -4.87 6.15 12.42
N SER A 228 -4.91 6.70 13.64
CA SER A 228 -6.12 6.77 14.46
C SER A 228 -6.82 8.13 14.43
N GLY A 229 -6.13 9.19 13.98
CA GLY A 229 -6.69 10.54 13.89
C GLY A 229 -5.72 11.51 13.22
N ASN A 230 -6.26 12.66 12.80
CA ASN A 230 -5.57 13.67 11.99
C ASN A 230 -4.37 14.29 12.73
N LEU A 231 -4.46 14.46 14.05
CA LEU A 231 -3.36 15.00 14.85
C LEU A 231 -2.04 14.22 14.67
N MET A 232 -2.10 12.90 14.48
CA MET A 232 -0.88 12.12 14.23
C MET A 232 -0.29 12.36 12.83
N LEU A 233 -1.13 12.67 11.85
CA LEU A 233 -0.67 13.05 10.51
C LEU A 233 -0.08 14.46 10.55
N GLU A 234 -0.75 15.42 11.16
CA GLU A 234 -0.26 16.79 11.31
C GLU A 234 1.10 16.85 12.00
N GLN A 235 1.29 16.08 13.08
CA GLN A 235 2.57 16.03 13.80
C GLN A 235 3.73 15.47 12.96
N THR A 236 3.44 14.59 11.99
CA THR A 236 4.47 13.89 11.20
C THR A 236 4.67 14.47 9.80
N LEU A 237 3.61 14.98 9.19
CA LEU A 237 3.53 15.42 7.80
C LEU A 237 3.03 16.87 7.67
N GLY A 238 2.76 17.58 8.77
CA GLY A 238 2.29 18.96 8.73
C GLY A 238 3.26 19.92 8.04
N GLN A 239 4.56 19.59 8.03
CA GLN A 239 5.59 20.33 7.28
C GLN A 239 5.36 20.31 5.77
N TYR A 240 4.68 19.28 5.26
CA TYR A 240 4.36 19.10 3.84
C TYR A 240 2.92 19.52 3.51
N ASN A 241 2.27 20.29 4.39
CA ASN A 241 0.87 20.71 4.29
C ASN A 241 -0.13 19.54 4.18
N VAL A 242 0.19 18.39 4.79
CA VAL A 242 -0.72 17.24 4.89
C VAL A 242 -1.33 17.18 6.29
N LEU A 243 -2.59 17.59 6.41
CA LEU A 243 -3.30 17.66 7.70
C LEU A 243 -4.20 16.43 7.91
N CYS A 244 -4.85 15.98 6.85
CA CYS A 244 -5.78 14.86 6.90
C CYS A 244 -5.42 13.73 5.91
N VAL A 245 -6.19 12.64 5.93
CA VAL A 245 -5.97 11.48 5.06
C VAL A 245 -6.33 11.82 3.60
N GLU A 246 -7.26 12.73 3.43
CA GLU A 246 -7.74 13.25 2.15
C GLU A 246 -6.63 14.05 1.47
N ASP A 247 -6.00 14.99 2.19
CA ASP A 247 -4.82 15.73 1.70
C ASP A 247 -3.68 14.78 1.32
N LEU A 248 -3.48 13.72 2.09
CA LEU A 248 -2.48 12.71 1.79
C LEU A 248 -2.78 11.97 0.48
N CYS A 249 -4.05 11.61 0.25
CA CYS A 249 -4.49 10.97 -0.99
C CYS A 249 -4.29 11.91 -2.18
N ASP A 250 -4.68 13.17 -2.01
CA ASP A 250 -4.54 14.22 -3.01
C ASP A 250 -3.07 14.50 -3.35
N ALA A 251 -2.19 14.59 -2.35
CA ALA A 251 -0.75 14.75 -2.55
C ALA A 251 -0.16 13.60 -3.37
N ILE A 252 -0.61 12.35 -3.12
CA ILE A 252 -0.16 11.17 -3.85
C ILE A 252 -0.70 11.11 -5.28
N VAL A 253 -1.96 11.51 -5.50
CA VAL A 253 -2.61 11.44 -6.81
C VAL A 253 -2.17 12.58 -7.72
N LYS A 254 -2.09 13.80 -7.19
CA LYS A 254 -1.67 15.02 -7.89
C LYS A 254 -0.15 15.11 -8.03
N GLY A 255 0.60 14.39 -7.18
CA GLY A 255 2.05 14.31 -7.27
C GLY A 255 2.75 15.55 -6.74
N SER A 256 2.60 15.86 -5.44
CA SER A 256 3.27 17.00 -4.81
C SER A 256 4.81 16.88 -4.81
N GLU A 257 5.50 18.01 -4.63
CA GLU A 257 6.98 18.07 -4.62
C GLU A 257 7.61 17.13 -3.56
N HIS A 258 6.93 16.96 -2.42
CA HIS A 258 7.41 16.19 -1.28
C HIS A 258 6.86 14.75 -1.20
N VAL A 259 6.26 14.22 -2.27
CA VAL A 259 5.65 12.86 -2.26
C VAL A 259 6.65 11.78 -1.82
N GLN A 260 7.91 11.87 -2.24
CA GLN A 260 8.90 10.86 -1.87
C GLN A 260 9.16 10.83 -0.36
N GLU A 261 9.18 11.98 0.30
CA GLU A 261 9.40 12.12 1.73
C GLU A 261 8.17 11.62 2.50
N ILE A 262 6.98 12.04 2.07
CA ILE A 262 5.69 11.57 2.59
C ILE A 262 5.61 10.03 2.54
N LEU A 263 5.96 9.42 1.41
CA LEU A 263 5.93 7.95 1.23
C LEU A 263 6.97 7.19 2.08
N GLN A 264 8.03 7.84 2.56
CA GLN A 264 8.98 7.23 3.50
C GLN A 264 8.38 7.11 4.90
N HIS A 265 7.57 8.08 5.31
CA HIS A 265 6.85 8.07 6.59
C HIS A 265 5.69 7.07 6.60
N ILE A 266 5.16 6.67 5.43
CA ILE A 266 4.12 5.63 5.36
C ILE A 266 4.76 4.24 5.46
N ALA A 267 4.30 3.45 6.43
CA ALA A 267 4.72 2.07 6.60
C ALA A 267 4.11 1.15 5.52
N PRO A 268 4.76 0.02 5.17
CA PRO A 268 4.18 -0.97 4.27
C PRO A 268 2.84 -1.51 4.79
N PHE A 269 1.87 -1.64 3.88
CA PHE A 269 0.57 -2.22 4.14
C PHE A 269 0.67 -3.74 4.26
N ASP A 270 0.03 -4.32 5.28
CA ASP A 270 -0.12 -5.78 5.37
C ASP A 270 -1.47 -6.19 4.78
N PHE A 271 -1.46 -6.85 3.61
CA PHE A 271 -2.67 -7.45 3.07
C PHE A 271 -2.94 -8.83 3.65
N HIS A 272 -4.24 -9.15 3.77
CA HIS A 272 -4.65 -10.53 4.00
C HIS A 272 -4.57 -11.29 2.67
N PRO A 273 -4.23 -12.59 2.69
CA PRO A 273 -4.23 -13.39 1.48
C PRO A 273 -5.64 -13.36 0.85
N PRO A 274 -5.78 -13.09 -0.46
CA PRO A 274 -7.09 -12.94 -1.08
C PRO A 274 -7.91 -14.22 -0.91
N ARG A 275 -9.13 -14.09 -0.38
CA ARG A 275 -10.02 -15.24 -0.06
C ARG A 275 -10.32 -16.12 -1.29
N GLN A 276 -10.43 -15.52 -2.47
CA GLN A 276 -10.61 -16.22 -3.74
C GLN A 276 -9.49 -17.22 -4.08
N LEU A 277 -8.25 -16.97 -3.63
CA LEU A 277 -7.15 -17.94 -3.81
C LEU A 277 -7.42 -19.26 -3.08
N PHE A 278 -8.31 -19.29 -2.09
CA PHE A 278 -8.65 -20.50 -1.34
C PHE A 278 -9.93 -21.19 -1.85
N MET A 279 -10.73 -20.54 -2.71
CA MET A 279 -11.96 -21.12 -3.26
C MET A 279 -11.68 -22.11 -4.39
N GLU A 280 -10.71 -21.82 -5.26
CA GLU A 280 -10.35 -22.73 -6.36
C GLU A 280 -9.22 -23.69 -5.95
N ARG A 281 -9.52 -24.87 -5.41
CA ARG A 281 -8.47 -25.79 -4.90
C ARG A 281 -7.44 -26.27 -5.94
N HIS A 282 -7.71 -26.15 -7.24
CA HIS A 282 -6.95 -26.83 -8.30
C HIS A 282 -5.89 -25.98 -9.02
N ARG A 283 -5.82 -24.66 -8.80
CA ARG A 283 -4.77 -23.80 -9.40
C ARG A 283 -3.75 -23.36 -8.37
N SER A 284 -2.47 -23.36 -8.75
CA SER A 284 -1.42 -22.83 -7.88
C SER A 284 -1.64 -21.32 -7.65
N VAL A 285 -1.30 -20.83 -6.46
CA VAL A 285 -1.43 -19.40 -6.11
C VAL A 285 -0.72 -18.50 -7.15
N HIS A 286 0.37 -18.99 -7.75
CA HIS A 286 1.09 -18.28 -8.80
C HIS A 286 0.27 -18.11 -10.08
N GLN A 287 -0.38 -19.18 -10.54
CA GLN A 287 -1.22 -19.19 -11.75
C GLN A 287 -2.46 -18.31 -11.57
N LYS A 288 -2.95 -18.16 -10.33
CA LYS A 288 -4.05 -17.25 -9.99
C LYS A 288 -3.62 -15.78 -9.95
N LEU A 289 -2.42 -15.50 -9.46
CA LEU A 289 -1.87 -14.15 -9.41
C LEU A 289 -1.45 -13.65 -10.81
N GLU A 290 -1.10 -14.56 -11.73
CA GLU A 290 -0.87 -14.24 -13.16
C GLU A 290 -2.15 -13.81 -13.87
N VAL A 291 -3.29 -14.44 -13.56
CA VAL A 291 -4.62 -14.02 -14.08
C VAL A 291 -5.00 -12.60 -13.62
N VAL A 292 -4.44 -12.13 -12.49
CA VAL A 292 -4.77 -10.83 -11.88
C VAL A 292 -3.91 -9.67 -12.42
N ASN A 293 -2.79 -9.94 -13.10
CA ASN A 293 -1.80 -8.90 -13.40
C ASN A 293 -2.09 -8.18 -14.74
N ARG A 294 -3.00 -7.19 -14.69
CA ARG A 294 -2.79 -5.75 -15.02
C ARG A 294 -4.05 -5.02 -15.54
N ASP A 295 -4.85 -5.60 -16.43
CA ASP A 295 -6.08 -4.97 -16.94
C ASP A 295 -7.38 -5.64 -16.46
N SER A 296 -7.24 -6.84 -15.87
CA SER A 296 -8.38 -7.71 -15.60
C SER A 296 -9.11 -7.39 -14.29
N PHE A 297 -8.49 -6.90 -13.21
CA PHE A 297 -9.25 -6.69 -11.96
C PHE A 297 -10.24 -5.51 -12.05
N ALA A 298 -9.83 -4.39 -12.64
CA ALA A 298 -10.72 -3.27 -12.93
C ALA A 298 -11.76 -3.63 -14.01
N SER A 299 -11.36 -4.35 -15.07
CA SER A 299 -12.28 -4.89 -16.09
C SER A 299 -13.27 -5.91 -15.52
N TYR A 300 -12.83 -6.76 -14.60
CA TYR A 300 -13.63 -7.78 -13.89
C TYR A 300 -14.64 -7.14 -12.93
N LEU A 301 -14.23 -6.10 -12.19
CA LEU A 301 -15.16 -5.30 -11.38
C LEU A 301 -16.18 -4.56 -12.26
N ALA A 302 -15.74 -3.94 -13.36
CA ALA A 302 -16.64 -3.30 -14.32
C ALA A 302 -17.60 -4.30 -14.98
N GLN A 303 -17.15 -5.52 -15.28
CA GLN A 303 -17.96 -6.60 -15.84
C GLN A 303 -18.98 -7.12 -14.81
N GLN A 304 -18.58 -7.29 -13.55
CA GLN A 304 -19.50 -7.65 -12.46
C GLN A 304 -20.61 -6.59 -12.30
N LEU A 305 -20.28 -5.30 -12.27
CA LEU A 305 -21.26 -4.22 -12.18
C LEU A 305 -22.19 -4.17 -13.41
N LYS A 306 -21.67 -4.39 -14.62
CA LYS A 306 -22.49 -4.52 -15.85
C LYS A 306 -23.42 -5.72 -15.83
N THR A 307 -23.02 -6.84 -15.20
CA THR A 307 -23.89 -8.01 -15.07
C THR A 307 -24.98 -7.84 -14.00
N ALA A 308 -24.68 -7.13 -12.91
CA ALA A 308 -25.66 -6.80 -11.87
C ALA A 308 -26.77 -5.88 -12.41
N THR A 309 -26.39 -4.78 -13.07
CA THR A 309 -27.33 -3.84 -13.71
C THR A 309 -28.19 -4.49 -14.79
N ARG A 310 -27.64 -5.42 -15.59
CA ARG A 310 -28.42 -6.21 -16.56
C ARG A 310 -29.43 -7.16 -15.89
N LYS A 311 -29.11 -7.72 -14.72
CA LYS A 311 -30.03 -8.57 -13.95
C LYS A 311 -31.16 -7.73 -13.33
N GLU A 312 -30.85 -6.57 -12.78
CA GLU A 312 -31.84 -5.62 -12.26
C GLU A 312 -32.82 -5.18 -13.35
N LYS A 313 -32.32 -4.77 -14.53
CA LYS A 313 -33.19 -4.41 -15.67
C LYS A 313 -34.09 -5.56 -16.13
N LYS A 314 -33.59 -6.81 -16.10
CA LYS A 314 -34.41 -7.99 -16.42
C LYS A 314 -35.48 -8.26 -15.35
N LEU A 315 -35.16 -8.05 -14.07
CA LEU A 315 -36.11 -8.18 -12.97
C LEU A 315 -37.18 -7.10 -13.03
N GLU A 316 -36.81 -5.84 -13.31
CA GLU A 316 -37.74 -4.73 -13.53
C GLU A 316 -38.67 -4.99 -14.72
N ALA A 317 -38.13 -5.46 -15.85
CA ALA A 317 -38.93 -5.80 -17.02
C ALA A 317 -39.90 -6.97 -16.74
N SER A 318 -39.45 -7.98 -15.98
CA SER A 318 -40.31 -9.09 -15.54
C SER A 318 -41.41 -8.60 -14.60
N ASN A 319 -41.08 -7.73 -13.64
CA ASN A 319 -42.04 -7.15 -12.69
C ASN A 319 -43.07 -6.26 -13.40
N LYS A 320 -42.66 -5.46 -14.39
CA LYS A 320 -43.58 -4.68 -15.23
C LYS A 320 -44.53 -5.57 -16.03
N ARG A 321 -44.04 -6.67 -16.60
CA ARG A 321 -44.89 -7.65 -17.31
C ARG A 321 -45.88 -8.35 -16.36
N LYS A 322 -45.45 -8.70 -15.16
CA LYS A 322 -46.32 -9.28 -14.12
C LYS A 322 -47.37 -8.27 -13.64
N ALA A 323 -46.99 -7.01 -13.46
CA ALA A 323 -47.92 -5.94 -13.09
C ALA A 323 -48.96 -5.68 -14.19
N ALA A 324 -48.54 -5.62 -15.46
CA ALA A 324 -49.45 -5.46 -16.59
C ALA A 324 -50.43 -6.64 -16.72
N LYS A 325 -49.94 -7.88 -16.54
CA LYS A 325 -50.79 -9.09 -16.55
C LYS A 325 -51.77 -9.13 -15.36
N LYS A 326 -51.38 -8.60 -14.20
CA LYS A 326 -52.26 -8.51 -13.03
C LYS A 326 -53.32 -7.41 -13.20
N ALA A 327 -52.98 -6.32 -13.86
CA ALA A 327 -53.93 -5.27 -14.21
C ALA A 327 -54.97 -5.75 -15.23
N SER A 328 -54.56 -6.50 -16.26
CA SER A 328 -55.50 -7.07 -17.25
C SER A 328 -56.40 -8.20 -16.73
N LEU A 329 -56.14 -8.72 -15.53
CA LEU A 329 -56.96 -9.74 -14.86
C LEU A 329 -57.89 -9.12 -13.80
N ALA A 330 -57.74 -7.83 -13.52
CA ALA A 330 -58.55 -7.08 -12.55
C ALA A 330 -59.53 -6.10 -13.22
N SER A 331 -59.42 -5.93 -14.55
CA SER A 331 -60.42 -5.35 -15.44
C SER A 331 -61.33 -6.45 -15.98
#